data_AF-A0A7C0UIQ2-F1
#
_entry.id   AF-A0A7C0UIQ2-F1
#
_cell.length_a   1.000
_cell.length_b   1.000
_cell.length_c   1.000
_cell.angle_alpha   90.00
_cell.angle_beta   90.00
_cell.angle_gamma   90.00
#
_symmetry.space_group_name_H-M   'P 1'
#
loop_
_entity.id
_entity.type
_entity.pdbx_description
1 polymer ?
#
loop_
_entity_poly.entity_id
_entity_poly.type
_entity_poly.pdbx_seq_one_letter_code
_entity_poly.pdbx_strand_id
1 'polypeptide(L)'
;VRTKDAVERKVGFAASLASLDPESKGKIILIDEVDGIHGRSDFGGLAAVKKIIKSSKEPVILLANDAWSLPADFRALCELLEFKRIDRRAVLKVLKRIAEEEGVVADEKALSIISSNANGDLRSAINDLQSLGHGGRIAVSDLSSLFMRDSELSIFKALAQIFKTDSCDRAREAMFESDEDPETLFNWISENVPLEYEDPADLARAYNYLSRADIFLGRIRKRQDWRLLGYASDLMSCGVAVSKKRRYNKFIRYKYPQRFAMLARTRARRNLVGEIATKISHKCHVSSKLAATEFIPLLKNLFRDVGKAAELSSYFGFNQKDIEFFQPDTAKKIHTISEKISAERTTPKTHQTSLF
;
A
#
# COMPACT_ATOMS: atom_id res chain seq x y z
N VAL A 1 22.63 -6.41 -3.20
CA VAL A 1 23.57 -5.36 -3.67
C VAL A 1 24.53 -6.01 -4.65
N ARG A 2 24.49 -5.64 -5.93
CA ARG A 2 25.26 -6.26 -7.02
C ARG A 2 26.43 -5.34 -7.36
N THR A 3 27.37 -5.21 -6.42
CA THR A 3 28.54 -4.33 -6.56
C THR A 3 29.49 -4.81 -7.67
N LYS A 4 30.28 -3.88 -8.24
CA LYS A 4 31.28 -4.17 -9.29
C LYS A 4 32.15 -5.39 -8.97
N ASP A 5 32.69 -5.45 -7.75
CA ASP A 5 33.59 -6.53 -7.33
C ASP A 5 32.88 -7.89 -7.25
N ALA A 6 31.60 -7.92 -6.88
CA ALA A 6 30.81 -9.14 -6.83
C ALA A 6 30.50 -9.67 -8.24
N VAL A 7 30.23 -8.77 -9.19
CA VAL A 7 29.99 -9.11 -10.60
C VAL A 7 31.28 -9.61 -11.26
N GLU A 8 32.40 -8.91 -11.09
CA GLU A 8 33.69 -9.34 -11.65
C GLU A 8 34.15 -10.68 -11.06
N ARG A 9 33.98 -10.90 -9.74
CA ARG A 9 34.39 -12.15 -9.09
C ARG A 9 33.54 -13.35 -9.53
N LYS A 10 32.22 -13.19 -9.63
CA LYS A 10 31.33 -14.33 -9.97
C LYS A 10 31.20 -14.53 -11.47
N VAL A 11 30.88 -13.47 -12.20
CA VAL A 11 30.57 -13.55 -13.64
C VAL A 11 31.86 -13.52 -14.46
N GLY A 12 32.84 -12.70 -14.08
CA GLY A 12 34.13 -12.66 -14.77
C GLY A 12 34.90 -14.00 -14.71
N PHE A 13 34.86 -14.67 -13.56
CA PHE A 13 35.46 -16.01 -13.39
C PHE A 13 34.69 -17.09 -14.16
N ALA A 14 33.35 -17.06 -14.13
CA ALA A 14 32.52 -17.98 -14.91
C ALA A 14 32.67 -17.76 -16.43
N ALA A 15 32.94 -16.54 -16.88
CA ALA A 15 33.16 -16.23 -18.28
C ALA A 15 34.48 -16.81 -18.83
N SER A 16 35.51 -16.96 -18.00
CA SER A 16 36.85 -17.41 -18.43
C SER A 16 37.11 -18.92 -18.29
N LEU A 17 36.38 -19.63 -17.45
CA LEU A 17 36.59 -21.08 -17.19
C LEU A 17 35.97 -21.98 -18.26
N ALA A 18 36.65 -23.03 -18.72
CA ALA A 18 36.02 -24.04 -19.57
C ALA A 18 34.91 -24.81 -18.84
N SER A 19 33.94 -25.35 -19.57
CA SER A 19 32.93 -26.25 -19.00
C SER A 19 33.60 -27.49 -18.41
N LEU A 20 33.10 -27.96 -17.26
CA LEU A 20 33.58 -29.19 -16.62
C LEU A 20 33.03 -30.46 -17.28
N ASP A 21 32.05 -30.28 -18.18
CA ASP A 21 31.44 -31.36 -18.94
C ASP A 21 32.16 -31.50 -20.31
N PRO A 22 32.86 -32.62 -20.56
CA PRO A 22 33.61 -32.86 -21.80
C PRO A 22 32.73 -32.89 -23.07
N GLU A 23 31.43 -33.13 -22.95
CA GLU A 23 30.49 -33.15 -24.08
C GLU A 23 29.83 -31.79 -24.34
N SER A 24 30.02 -30.83 -23.43
CA SER A 24 29.42 -29.50 -23.53
C SER A 24 30.09 -28.67 -24.62
N LYS A 25 29.30 -28.23 -25.62
CA LYS A 25 29.75 -27.42 -26.76
C LYS A 25 30.03 -25.95 -26.43
N GLY A 26 29.99 -25.56 -25.16
CA GLY A 26 30.13 -24.18 -24.71
C GLY A 26 29.12 -23.83 -23.63
N LYS A 27 29.11 -22.56 -23.21
CA LYS A 27 28.28 -22.07 -22.10
C LYS A 27 27.58 -20.77 -22.50
N ILE A 28 26.44 -20.50 -21.88
CA ILE A 28 25.70 -19.24 -22.07
C ILE A 28 25.70 -18.50 -20.74
N ILE A 29 26.03 -17.21 -20.78
CA ILE A 29 26.00 -16.34 -19.61
C ILE A 29 24.69 -15.57 -19.64
N LEU A 30 23.77 -15.88 -18.72
CA LEU A 30 22.51 -15.16 -18.55
C LEU A 30 22.63 -14.14 -17.40
N ILE A 31 22.36 -12.87 -17.68
CA ILE A 31 22.30 -11.81 -16.66
C ILE A 31 20.89 -11.22 -16.67
N ASP A 32 20.17 -11.39 -15.56
CA ASP A 32 18.80 -10.90 -15.39
C ASP A 32 18.76 -9.51 -14.71
N GLU A 33 17.72 -8.73 -14.98
CA GLU A 33 17.47 -7.38 -14.42
C GLU A 33 18.65 -6.41 -14.56
N VAL A 34 19.21 -6.29 -15.76
CA VAL A 34 20.40 -5.45 -16.03
C VAL A 34 20.12 -3.96 -15.82
N ASP A 35 18.89 -3.53 -16.06
CA ASP A 35 18.37 -2.18 -15.77
C ASP A 35 18.35 -1.86 -14.27
N GLY A 36 18.18 -2.86 -13.41
CA GLY A 36 18.24 -2.70 -11.95
C GLY A 36 19.63 -2.35 -11.41
N ILE A 37 20.69 -2.67 -12.16
CA ILE A 37 22.10 -2.42 -11.78
C ILE A 37 22.47 -0.92 -11.91
N HIS A 38 21.60 -0.11 -12.52
CA HIS A 38 21.82 1.33 -12.74
C HIS A 38 21.44 2.22 -11.53
N GLY A 39 21.01 1.64 -10.40
CA GLY A 39 20.59 2.39 -9.19
C GLY A 39 21.72 2.94 -8.33
N ARG A 40 21.41 3.95 -7.48
CA ARG A 40 22.34 4.69 -6.57
C ARG A 40 23.21 3.83 -5.64
N SER A 41 22.96 2.53 -5.53
CA SER A 41 23.65 1.59 -4.63
C SER A 41 24.71 0.71 -5.30
N ASP A 42 24.79 0.69 -6.64
CA ASP A 42 25.63 -0.26 -7.40
C ASP A 42 26.70 0.47 -8.26
N PHE A 43 27.49 1.36 -7.65
CA PHE A 43 28.59 2.07 -8.30
C PHE A 43 29.50 1.09 -9.08
N GLY A 44 29.48 1.18 -10.42
CA GLY A 44 30.38 0.45 -11.32
C GLY A 44 29.92 -0.92 -11.85
N GLY A 45 28.72 -1.40 -11.49
CA GLY A 45 28.21 -2.71 -11.95
C GLY A 45 28.02 -2.79 -13.47
N LEU A 46 27.43 -1.76 -14.07
CA LEU A 46 27.20 -1.70 -15.53
C LEU A 46 28.51 -1.68 -16.33
N ALA A 47 29.55 -1.03 -15.80
CA ALA A 47 30.88 -1.01 -16.42
C ALA A 47 31.56 -2.39 -16.41
N ALA A 48 31.36 -3.18 -15.34
CA ALA A 48 31.83 -4.56 -15.28
C ALA A 48 31.10 -5.46 -16.29
N VAL A 49 29.76 -5.32 -16.41
CA VAL A 49 28.99 -6.06 -17.43
C VAL A 49 29.46 -5.68 -18.83
N LYS A 50 29.70 -4.39 -19.11
CA LYS A 50 30.25 -3.93 -20.39
C LYS A 50 31.61 -4.55 -20.71
N LYS A 51 32.46 -4.74 -19.69
CA LYS A 51 33.75 -5.42 -19.83
C LYS A 51 33.56 -6.90 -20.17
N ILE A 52 32.64 -7.59 -19.47
CA ILE A 52 32.32 -9.00 -19.71
C ILE A 52 31.79 -9.21 -21.13
N ILE A 53 30.87 -8.37 -21.61
CA ILE A 53 30.34 -8.46 -22.99
C ILE A 53 31.49 -8.37 -24.01
N LYS A 54 32.48 -7.51 -23.78
CA LYS A 54 33.62 -7.32 -24.68
C LYS A 54 34.68 -8.41 -24.59
N SER A 55 34.86 -9.04 -23.42
CA SER A 55 35.93 -10.02 -23.19
C SER A 55 35.47 -11.47 -23.20
N SER A 56 34.16 -11.72 -23.11
CA SER A 56 33.60 -13.07 -23.10
C SER A 56 33.79 -13.76 -24.45
N LYS A 57 34.24 -15.01 -24.42
CA LYS A 57 34.25 -15.91 -25.58
C LYS A 57 32.93 -16.66 -25.77
N GLU A 58 32.03 -16.48 -24.82
CA GLU A 58 30.77 -17.21 -24.68
C GLU A 58 29.59 -16.25 -24.90
N PRO A 59 28.47 -16.70 -25.49
CA PRO A 59 27.28 -15.87 -25.66
C PRO A 59 26.77 -15.31 -24.33
N VAL A 60 26.51 -14.00 -24.32
CA VAL A 60 25.95 -13.28 -23.16
C VAL A 60 24.52 -12.85 -23.49
N ILE A 61 23.56 -13.32 -22.72
CA ILE A 61 22.15 -12.93 -22.81
C ILE A 61 21.83 -12.00 -21.64
N LEU A 62 21.25 -10.85 -21.95
CA LEU A 62 20.86 -9.83 -20.98
C LEU A 62 19.35 -9.70 -20.96
N LEU A 63 18.75 -9.70 -19.77
CA LEU A 63 17.33 -9.42 -19.59
C LEU A 63 17.17 -8.05 -18.92
N ALA A 64 16.25 -7.26 -19.43
CA ALA A 64 15.89 -5.96 -18.87
C ALA A 64 14.37 -5.76 -19.02
N ASN A 65 13.74 -5.15 -18.02
CA ASN A 65 12.32 -4.79 -18.11
C ASN A 65 12.12 -3.56 -19.00
N ASP A 66 13.05 -2.60 -18.93
CA ASP A 66 13.12 -1.46 -19.84
C ASP A 66 14.52 -1.31 -20.43
N ALA A 67 14.69 -1.75 -21.67
CA ALA A 67 15.97 -1.58 -22.38
C ALA A 67 16.34 -0.10 -22.57
N TRP A 68 15.37 0.81 -22.70
CA TRP A 68 15.63 2.23 -22.95
C TRP A 68 16.17 2.96 -21.73
N SER A 69 15.98 2.39 -20.54
CA SER A 69 16.62 2.86 -19.30
C SER A 69 18.15 2.69 -19.33
N LEU A 70 18.69 1.84 -20.20
CA LEU A 70 20.12 1.60 -20.33
C LEU A 70 20.79 2.66 -21.24
N PRO A 71 22.01 3.10 -20.89
CA PRO A 71 22.81 4.00 -21.72
C PRO A 71 22.94 3.52 -23.17
N ALA A 72 22.85 4.45 -24.12
CA ALA A 72 22.86 4.14 -25.55
C ALA A 72 24.15 3.41 -26.00
N ASP A 73 25.28 3.75 -25.39
CA ASP A 73 26.59 3.12 -25.64
C ASP A 73 26.69 1.69 -25.09
N PHE A 74 25.83 1.32 -24.13
CA PHE A 74 25.69 -0.05 -23.65
C PHE A 74 24.77 -0.84 -24.59
N ARG A 75 23.62 -0.26 -24.96
CA ARG A 75 22.68 -0.88 -25.91
C ARG A 75 23.31 -1.15 -27.26
N ALA A 76 24.18 -0.27 -27.75
CA ALA A 76 24.89 -0.45 -29.02
C ALA A 76 25.80 -1.68 -29.08
N LEU A 77 26.14 -2.29 -27.93
CA LEU A 77 26.93 -3.52 -27.86
C LEU A 77 26.08 -4.79 -27.93
N CYS A 78 24.74 -4.67 -27.94
CA CYS A 78 23.81 -5.78 -27.84
C CYS A 78 22.87 -5.81 -29.03
N GLU A 79 22.43 -6.99 -29.43
CA GLU A 79 21.27 -7.16 -30.31
C GLU A 79 19.99 -7.09 -29.48
N LEU A 80 19.09 -6.15 -29.82
CA LEU A 80 17.86 -5.95 -29.06
C LEU A 80 16.75 -6.87 -29.59
N LEU A 81 16.28 -7.78 -28.72
CA LEU A 81 15.13 -8.62 -28.98
C LEU A 81 13.96 -8.19 -28.07
N GLU A 82 12.91 -7.64 -28.67
CA GLU A 82 11.74 -7.14 -27.94
C GLU A 82 10.71 -8.25 -27.70
N PHE A 83 10.37 -8.49 -26.43
CA PHE A 83 9.28 -9.37 -26.05
C PHE A 83 7.98 -8.58 -25.92
N LYS A 84 7.03 -8.87 -26.81
CA LYS A 84 5.68 -8.28 -26.75
C LYS A 84 4.81 -8.98 -25.71
N ARG A 85 3.80 -8.27 -25.22
CA ARG A 85 2.74 -8.84 -24.37
C ARG A 85 2.07 -10.01 -25.09
N ILE A 86 1.81 -11.08 -24.35
CA ILE A 86 1.20 -12.29 -24.89
C ILE A 86 -0.28 -12.00 -25.16
N ASP A 87 -0.79 -12.47 -26.31
CA ASP A 87 -2.21 -12.34 -26.63
C ASP A 87 -3.08 -13.07 -25.60
N ARG A 88 -4.23 -12.46 -25.28
CA ARG A 88 -5.17 -13.01 -24.29
C ARG A 88 -5.59 -14.44 -24.64
N ARG A 89 -5.82 -14.76 -25.91
CA ARG A 89 -6.24 -16.12 -26.32
C ARG A 89 -5.12 -17.13 -26.11
N ALA A 90 -3.87 -16.72 -26.30
CA ALA A 90 -2.71 -17.58 -26.04
C ALA A 90 -2.54 -17.83 -24.53
N VAL A 91 -2.70 -16.80 -23.68
CA VAL A 91 -2.70 -16.97 -22.22
C VAL A 91 -3.81 -17.93 -21.78
N LEU A 92 -5.04 -17.73 -22.24
CA LEU A 92 -6.17 -18.60 -21.95
C LEU A 92 -5.89 -20.07 -22.33
N LYS A 93 -5.31 -20.30 -23.52
CA LYS A 93 -4.96 -21.65 -23.98
C LYS A 93 -3.95 -22.33 -23.06
N VAL A 94 -2.96 -21.58 -22.55
CA VAL A 94 -1.98 -22.11 -21.59
C VAL A 94 -2.65 -22.43 -20.26
N LEU A 95 -3.51 -21.55 -19.75
CA LEU A 95 -4.24 -21.79 -18.49
C LEU A 95 -5.15 -23.01 -18.57
N LYS A 96 -5.86 -23.22 -19.70
CA LYS A 96 -6.67 -24.43 -19.92
C LYS A 96 -5.84 -25.70 -19.86
N ARG A 97 -4.71 -25.72 -20.59
CA ARG A 97 -3.80 -26.88 -20.59
C ARG A 97 -3.26 -27.19 -19.19
N ILE A 98 -2.83 -26.17 -18.44
CA ILE A 98 -2.32 -26.37 -17.07
C ILE A 98 -3.43 -26.90 -16.17
N ALA A 99 -4.65 -26.34 -16.26
CA ALA A 99 -5.77 -26.82 -15.46
C ALA A 99 -6.12 -28.29 -15.78
N GLU A 100 -6.10 -28.70 -17.05
CA GLU A 100 -6.33 -30.09 -17.48
C GLU A 100 -5.23 -31.03 -16.96
N GLU A 101 -3.96 -30.65 -17.09
CA GLU A 101 -2.80 -31.45 -16.65
C GLU A 101 -2.74 -31.61 -15.12
N GLU A 102 -3.14 -30.58 -14.37
CA GLU A 102 -3.18 -30.58 -12.90
C GLU A 102 -4.49 -31.16 -12.32
N GLY A 103 -5.42 -31.61 -13.17
CA GLY A 103 -6.71 -32.15 -12.74
C GLY A 103 -7.64 -31.12 -12.08
N VAL A 104 -7.44 -29.83 -12.36
CA VAL A 104 -8.24 -28.72 -11.83
C VAL A 104 -9.44 -28.47 -12.75
N VAL A 105 -10.65 -28.68 -12.23
CA VAL A 105 -11.89 -28.40 -12.99
C VAL A 105 -12.16 -26.89 -12.94
N ALA A 106 -11.76 -26.17 -13.99
CA ALA A 106 -11.93 -24.73 -14.10
C ALA A 106 -13.03 -24.34 -15.09
N ASP A 107 -13.89 -23.39 -14.71
CA ASP A 107 -14.83 -22.75 -15.64
C ASP A 107 -14.05 -21.94 -16.69
N GLU A 108 -14.38 -22.14 -17.97
CA GLU A 108 -13.79 -21.39 -19.07
C GLU A 108 -13.96 -19.88 -18.91
N LYS A 109 -15.09 -19.42 -18.34
CA LYS A 109 -15.30 -18.01 -18.03
C LYS A 109 -14.32 -17.52 -16.96
N ALA A 110 -14.04 -18.33 -15.94
CA ALA A 110 -13.09 -17.98 -14.89
C ALA A 110 -11.66 -17.88 -15.44
N LEU A 111 -11.25 -18.82 -16.28
CA LEU A 111 -9.95 -18.76 -16.96
C LEU A 111 -9.84 -17.56 -17.91
N SER A 112 -10.93 -17.19 -18.59
CA SER A 112 -11.00 -16.00 -19.44
C SER A 112 -10.83 -14.70 -18.64
N ILE A 113 -11.37 -14.63 -17.44
CA ILE A 113 -11.23 -13.49 -16.54
C ILE A 113 -9.78 -13.40 -16.04
N ILE A 114 -9.20 -14.51 -15.54
CA ILE A 114 -7.79 -14.56 -15.12
C ILE A 114 -6.87 -14.12 -16.27
N SER A 115 -7.11 -14.63 -17.48
CA SER A 115 -6.35 -14.25 -18.67
C SER A 115 -6.50 -12.78 -19.04
N SER A 116 -7.68 -12.17 -18.81
CA SER A 116 -7.91 -10.75 -19.07
C SER A 116 -7.18 -9.87 -18.05
N ASN A 117 -7.23 -10.25 -16.77
CA ASN A 117 -6.63 -9.53 -15.65
C ASN A 117 -5.09 -9.54 -15.69
N ALA A 118 -4.51 -10.62 -16.20
CA ALA A 118 -3.07 -10.77 -16.35
C ALA A 118 -2.42 -9.78 -17.34
N ASN A 119 -3.21 -9.14 -18.23
CA ASN A 119 -2.73 -8.16 -19.21
C ASN A 119 -1.48 -8.61 -20.00
N GLY A 120 -1.46 -9.89 -20.42
CA GLY A 120 -0.36 -10.48 -21.18
C GLY A 120 0.87 -10.88 -20.35
N ASP A 121 0.80 -10.87 -19.02
CA ASP A 121 1.79 -11.48 -18.11
C ASP A 121 1.37 -12.91 -17.71
N LEU A 122 2.00 -13.89 -18.35
CA LEU A 122 1.70 -15.30 -18.10
C LEU A 122 2.07 -15.76 -16.68
N ARG A 123 3.12 -15.19 -16.07
CA ARG A 123 3.53 -15.58 -14.70
C ARG A 123 2.46 -15.16 -13.70
N SER A 124 1.96 -13.94 -13.84
CA SER A 124 0.85 -13.45 -13.01
C SER A 124 -0.40 -14.32 -13.21
N ALA A 125 -0.74 -14.66 -14.46
CA ALA A 125 -1.89 -15.53 -14.76
C ALA A 125 -1.78 -16.92 -14.12
N ILE A 126 -0.59 -17.53 -14.16
CA ILE A 126 -0.34 -18.87 -13.57
C ILE A 126 -0.42 -18.79 -12.05
N ASN A 127 0.12 -17.75 -11.42
CA ASN A 127 0.03 -17.57 -9.98
C ASN A 127 -1.42 -17.38 -9.52
N ASP A 128 -2.22 -16.64 -10.28
CA ASP A 128 -3.65 -16.47 -10.02
C ASP A 128 -4.38 -17.81 -10.16
N LEU A 129 -4.08 -18.59 -11.21
CA LEU A 129 -4.61 -19.95 -11.39
C LEU A 129 -4.23 -20.87 -10.22
N GLN A 130 -2.98 -20.86 -9.78
CA GLN A 130 -2.48 -21.68 -8.67
C GLN A 130 -3.14 -21.30 -7.33
N SER A 131 -3.32 -20.00 -7.09
CA SER A 131 -3.92 -19.47 -5.86
C SER A 131 -5.38 -19.91 -5.74
N LEU A 132 -6.10 -19.97 -6.86
CA LEU A 132 -7.50 -20.38 -6.92
C LEU A 132 -7.68 -21.90 -7.05
N GLY A 133 -6.73 -22.58 -7.69
CA GLY A 133 -6.80 -24.01 -8.02
C GLY A 133 -6.49 -24.97 -6.86
N HIS A 134 -6.14 -24.46 -5.68
CA HIS A 134 -5.75 -25.29 -4.53
C HIS A 134 -6.86 -26.26 -4.05
N GLY A 135 -8.12 -25.99 -4.41
CA GLY A 135 -9.28 -26.85 -4.12
C GLY A 135 -9.66 -27.83 -5.23
N GLY A 136 -8.90 -27.92 -6.32
CA GLY A 136 -9.18 -28.80 -7.47
C GLY A 136 -10.37 -28.36 -8.35
N ARG A 137 -11.01 -27.24 -8.02
CA ARG A 137 -12.05 -26.59 -8.83
C ARG A 137 -11.87 -25.08 -8.80
N ILE A 138 -12.13 -24.43 -9.93
CA ILE A 138 -12.13 -22.97 -10.06
C ILE A 138 -13.45 -22.56 -10.67
N ALA A 139 -14.31 -21.95 -9.85
CA ALA A 139 -15.56 -21.35 -10.30
C ALA A 139 -15.41 -19.82 -10.39
N VAL A 140 -16.32 -19.18 -11.13
CA VAL A 140 -16.38 -17.71 -11.23
C VAL A 140 -16.57 -17.06 -9.85
N SER A 141 -17.21 -17.74 -8.90
CA SER A 141 -17.39 -17.28 -7.51
C SER A 141 -16.08 -17.17 -6.72
N ASP A 142 -15.09 -17.99 -7.04
CA ASP A 142 -13.82 -18.07 -6.28
C ASP A 142 -12.88 -16.92 -6.63
N LEU A 143 -13.17 -16.22 -7.72
CA LEU A 143 -12.42 -15.06 -8.18
C LEU A 143 -12.53 -13.88 -7.20
N SER A 144 -13.44 -13.91 -6.21
CA SER A 144 -13.74 -12.85 -5.20
C SER A 144 -12.48 -12.13 -4.65
N SER A 145 -11.40 -12.88 -4.45
CA SER A 145 -10.10 -12.39 -3.98
C SER A 145 -9.24 -11.65 -5.03
N LEU A 146 -9.38 -11.98 -6.33
CA LEU A 146 -8.81 -11.23 -7.45
C LEU A 146 -9.58 -9.91 -7.71
N PHE A 147 -10.84 -9.83 -7.28
CA PHE A 147 -11.64 -8.62 -7.46
C PHE A 147 -11.18 -7.43 -6.61
N MET A 148 -10.18 -7.49 -5.72
CA MET A 148 -9.60 -6.24 -5.19
C MET A 148 -8.92 -5.39 -6.29
N ARG A 149 -8.55 -6.00 -7.42
CA ARG A 149 -8.06 -5.30 -8.62
C ARG A 149 -9.19 -4.94 -9.59
N ASP A 150 -10.24 -5.75 -9.64
CA ASP A 150 -11.43 -5.55 -10.47
C ASP A 150 -12.41 -4.54 -9.83
N SER A 151 -12.35 -4.39 -8.51
CA SER A 151 -13.18 -3.46 -7.75
C SER A 151 -12.77 -2.02 -8.03
N GLU A 152 -11.49 -1.73 -8.30
CA GLU A 152 -11.09 -0.42 -8.82
C GLU A 152 -11.78 -0.11 -10.16
N LEU A 153 -11.88 -1.08 -11.09
CA LEU A 153 -12.57 -0.90 -12.37
C LEU A 153 -14.09 -0.77 -12.19
N SER A 154 -14.68 -1.56 -11.30
CA SER A 154 -16.10 -1.51 -10.91
C SER A 154 -16.45 -0.16 -10.24
N ILE A 155 -15.63 0.31 -9.31
CA ILE A 155 -15.74 1.62 -8.66
C ILE A 155 -15.64 2.74 -9.68
N PHE A 156 -14.66 2.69 -10.60
CA PHE A 156 -14.54 3.76 -11.60
C PHE A 156 -15.76 3.83 -12.51
N LYS A 157 -16.36 2.68 -12.84
CA LYS A 157 -17.62 2.62 -13.56
C LYS A 157 -18.78 3.21 -12.73
N ALA A 158 -18.91 2.82 -11.46
CA ALA A 158 -19.93 3.34 -10.55
C ALA A 158 -19.80 4.86 -10.34
N LEU A 159 -18.58 5.35 -10.09
CA LEU A 159 -18.27 6.78 -9.97
C LEU A 159 -18.63 7.53 -11.26
N ALA A 160 -18.21 7.01 -12.42
CA ALA A 160 -18.54 7.63 -13.70
C ALA A 160 -20.06 7.71 -13.91
N GLN A 161 -20.81 6.66 -13.53
CA GLN A 161 -22.26 6.64 -13.66
C GLN A 161 -22.93 7.64 -12.71
N ILE A 162 -22.54 7.66 -11.43
CA ILE A 162 -23.05 8.61 -10.42
C ILE A 162 -22.75 10.06 -10.82
N PHE A 163 -21.52 10.35 -11.25
CA PHE A 163 -21.11 11.71 -11.57
C PHE A 163 -21.68 12.23 -12.89
N LYS A 164 -21.88 11.37 -13.88
CA LYS A 164 -22.35 11.79 -15.22
C LYS A 164 -23.87 11.75 -15.38
N THR A 165 -24.59 10.96 -14.58
CA THR A 165 -26.06 10.89 -14.63
C THR A 165 -26.73 12.09 -13.99
N ASP A 166 -27.89 12.51 -14.49
CA ASP A 166 -28.83 13.43 -13.83
C ASP A 166 -30.05 12.70 -13.24
N SER A 167 -30.17 11.40 -13.51
CA SER A 167 -31.24 10.57 -12.98
C SER A 167 -30.86 10.00 -11.62
N CYS A 168 -31.72 10.24 -10.64
CA CYS A 168 -31.62 9.70 -9.28
C CYS A 168 -31.60 8.17 -9.29
N ASP A 169 -32.45 7.53 -10.09
CA ASP A 169 -32.58 6.07 -10.13
C ASP A 169 -31.33 5.42 -10.69
N ARG A 170 -30.75 5.98 -11.77
CA ARG A 170 -29.49 5.49 -12.33
C ARG A 170 -28.30 5.66 -11.38
N ALA A 171 -28.29 6.73 -10.58
CA ALA A 171 -27.26 6.93 -9.56
C ALA A 171 -27.39 5.90 -8.42
N ARG A 172 -28.63 5.61 -8.02
CA ARG A 172 -28.93 4.60 -7.01
C ARG A 172 -28.56 3.19 -7.50
N GLU A 173 -28.91 2.86 -8.75
CA GLU A 173 -28.56 1.61 -9.40
C GLU A 173 -27.04 1.42 -9.46
N ALA A 174 -26.29 2.45 -9.87
CA ALA A 174 -24.82 2.42 -9.88
C ALA A 174 -24.20 2.12 -8.52
N MET A 175 -24.85 2.54 -7.43
CA MET A 175 -24.42 2.20 -6.08
C MET A 175 -24.64 0.72 -5.81
N PHE A 176 -25.84 0.21 -6.06
CA PHE A 176 -26.19 -1.18 -5.77
C PHE A 176 -25.49 -2.20 -6.69
N GLU A 177 -25.12 -1.79 -7.90
CA GLU A 177 -24.28 -2.58 -8.82
C GLU A 177 -22.79 -2.57 -8.43
N SER A 178 -22.36 -1.65 -7.56
CA SER A 178 -20.98 -1.59 -7.09
C SER A 178 -20.73 -2.72 -6.11
N ASP A 179 -19.69 -3.52 -6.34
CA ASP A 179 -19.27 -4.61 -5.44
C ASP A 179 -18.61 -4.11 -4.13
N GLU A 180 -18.61 -2.79 -3.92
CA GLU A 180 -17.94 -2.14 -2.78
C GLU A 180 -18.90 -1.87 -1.64
N ASP A 181 -18.37 -1.88 -0.42
CA ASP A 181 -19.16 -1.49 0.72
C ASP A 181 -19.55 0.01 0.65
N PRO A 182 -20.77 0.38 1.10
CA PRO A 182 -21.26 1.75 1.02
C PRO A 182 -20.36 2.81 1.66
N GLU A 183 -19.61 2.44 2.70
CA GLU A 183 -18.66 3.37 3.33
C GLU A 183 -17.43 3.57 2.44
N THR A 184 -16.89 2.51 1.84
CA THR A 184 -15.78 2.61 0.91
C THR A 184 -16.16 3.45 -0.29
N LEU A 185 -17.31 3.17 -0.92
CA LEU A 185 -17.82 3.98 -2.03
C LEU A 185 -18.04 5.45 -1.63
N PHE A 186 -18.55 5.71 -0.42
CA PHE A 186 -18.67 7.08 0.09
C PHE A 186 -17.33 7.84 0.09
N ASN A 187 -16.25 7.18 0.55
CA ASN A 187 -14.92 7.81 0.56
C ASN A 187 -14.44 8.07 -0.88
N TRP A 188 -14.67 7.14 -1.80
CA TRP A 188 -14.38 7.31 -3.23
C TRP A 188 -15.13 8.48 -3.85
N ILE A 189 -16.42 8.61 -3.60
CA ILE A 189 -17.20 9.75 -4.09
C ILE A 189 -16.64 11.05 -3.50
N SER A 190 -16.41 11.11 -2.19
CA SER A 190 -15.94 12.33 -1.51
C SER A 190 -14.60 12.87 -2.01
N GLU A 191 -13.67 11.98 -2.39
CA GLU A 191 -12.36 12.34 -2.93
C GLU A 191 -12.46 12.86 -4.37
N ASN A 192 -13.41 12.35 -5.14
CA ASN A 192 -13.48 12.56 -6.59
C ASN A 192 -14.49 13.63 -7.04
N VAL A 193 -15.46 14.00 -6.19
CA VAL A 193 -16.37 15.14 -6.42
C VAL A 193 -15.64 16.41 -6.89
N PRO A 194 -14.54 16.88 -6.27
CA PRO A 194 -13.85 18.11 -6.68
C PRO A 194 -13.06 17.96 -7.98
N LEU A 195 -12.80 16.73 -8.41
CA LEU A 195 -12.21 16.50 -9.73
C LEU A 195 -13.28 16.68 -10.82
N GLU A 196 -14.51 16.26 -10.55
CA GLU A 196 -15.63 16.34 -11.50
C GLU A 196 -16.29 17.71 -11.56
N TYR A 197 -16.75 18.24 -10.43
CA TYR A 197 -17.56 19.45 -10.41
C TYR A 197 -16.68 20.69 -10.31
N GLU A 198 -16.84 21.62 -11.25
CA GLU A 198 -16.04 22.84 -11.33
C GLU A 198 -16.76 24.05 -10.73
N ASP A 199 -18.10 24.09 -10.78
CA ASP A 199 -18.89 25.17 -10.19
C ASP A 199 -18.85 25.06 -8.65
N PRO A 200 -18.35 26.10 -7.93
CA PRO A 200 -18.33 26.11 -6.47
C PRO A 200 -19.71 25.88 -5.83
N ALA A 201 -20.79 26.32 -6.48
CA ALA A 201 -22.14 26.10 -5.99
C ALA A 201 -22.58 24.63 -6.13
N ASP A 202 -22.19 23.95 -7.20
CA ASP A 202 -22.45 22.52 -7.40
C ASP A 202 -21.67 21.69 -6.38
N LEU A 203 -20.39 22.03 -6.17
CA LEU A 203 -19.54 21.43 -5.15
C LEU A 203 -20.12 21.57 -3.75
N ALA A 204 -20.56 22.79 -3.37
CA ALA A 204 -21.16 23.04 -2.07
C ALA A 204 -22.41 22.19 -1.84
N ARG A 205 -23.27 22.04 -2.86
CA ARG A 205 -24.46 21.17 -2.77
C ARG A 205 -24.07 19.69 -2.65
N ALA A 206 -23.12 19.22 -3.46
CA ALA A 206 -22.64 17.84 -3.41
C ALA A 206 -22.09 17.48 -2.02
N TYR A 207 -21.23 18.33 -1.46
CA TYR A 207 -20.69 18.13 -0.12
C TYR A 207 -21.73 18.27 0.99
N ASN A 208 -22.76 19.09 0.82
CA ASN A 208 -23.88 19.13 1.76
C ASN A 208 -24.62 17.79 1.81
N TYR A 209 -24.86 17.15 0.65
CA TYR A 209 -25.45 15.81 0.60
C TYR A 209 -24.54 14.75 1.22
N LEU A 210 -23.25 14.75 0.88
CA LEU A 210 -22.27 13.83 1.46
C LEU A 210 -22.14 14.00 2.98
N SER A 211 -22.13 15.23 3.47
CA SER A 211 -22.11 15.52 4.91
C SER A 211 -23.32 14.89 5.62
N ARG A 212 -24.51 14.97 5.03
CA ARG A 212 -25.71 14.31 5.57
C ARG A 212 -25.60 12.79 5.49
N ALA A 213 -25.05 12.24 4.41
CA ALA A 213 -24.82 10.81 4.27
C ALA A 213 -23.88 10.28 5.37
N ASP A 214 -22.78 11.00 5.66
CA ASP A 214 -21.83 10.63 6.73
C ASP A 214 -22.49 10.58 8.11
N ILE A 215 -23.43 11.49 8.40
CA ILE A 215 -24.22 11.45 9.64
C ILE A 215 -25.02 10.14 9.74
N PHE A 216 -25.65 9.70 8.64
CA PHE A 216 -26.39 8.43 8.62
C PHE A 216 -25.44 7.23 8.74
N LEU A 217 -24.33 7.20 8.01
CA LEU A 217 -23.30 6.16 8.14
C LEU A 217 -22.76 6.08 9.58
N GLY A 218 -22.52 7.22 10.22
CA GLY A 218 -22.10 7.28 11.62
C GLY A 218 -23.16 6.76 12.61
N ARG A 219 -24.45 7.01 12.34
CA ARG A 219 -25.57 6.45 13.12
C ARG A 219 -25.68 4.94 12.95
N ILE A 220 -25.52 4.43 11.72
CA ILE A 220 -25.50 2.99 11.43
C ILE A 220 -24.42 2.31 12.26
N ARG A 221 -23.19 2.83 12.27
CA ARG A 221 -22.10 2.24 13.07
C ARG A 221 -22.39 2.20 14.57
N LYS A 222 -22.96 3.28 15.11
CA LYS A 222 -23.22 3.41 16.54
C LYS A 222 -24.42 2.59 17.01
N ARG A 223 -25.48 2.50 16.20
CA ARG A 223 -26.77 1.91 16.58
C ARG A 223 -27.04 0.54 15.95
N GLN A 224 -26.23 0.15 14.96
CA GLN A 224 -26.41 -1.06 14.14
C GLN A 224 -27.78 -1.09 13.43
N ASP A 225 -28.36 0.09 13.14
CA ASP A 225 -29.65 0.21 12.46
C ASP A 225 -29.43 0.38 10.95
N TRP A 226 -29.45 -0.74 10.23
CA TRP A 226 -29.20 -0.82 8.79
C TRP A 226 -30.31 -0.23 7.92
N ARG A 227 -31.50 0.08 8.48
CA ARG A 227 -32.58 0.74 7.73
C ARG A 227 -32.17 2.13 7.26
N LEU A 228 -31.25 2.76 7.99
CA LEU A 228 -30.68 4.06 7.65
C LEU A 228 -29.80 4.02 6.39
N LEU A 229 -29.40 2.82 5.93
CA LEU A 229 -28.55 2.68 4.76
C LEU A 229 -29.24 3.21 3.51
N GLY A 230 -30.55 3.00 3.33
CA GLY A 230 -31.29 3.54 2.18
C GLY A 230 -31.16 5.07 2.08
N TYR A 231 -31.25 5.77 3.22
CA TYR A 231 -31.08 7.23 3.27
C TYR A 231 -29.64 7.65 2.98
N ALA A 232 -28.64 6.97 3.57
CA ALA A 232 -27.24 7.27 3.31
C ALA A 232 -26.90 7.08 1.82
N SER A 233 -27.40 5.99 1.24
CA SER A 233 -27.23 5.60 -0.15
C SER A 233 -27.78 6.65 -1.10
N ASP A 234 -29.02 7.08 -0.88
CA ASP A 234 -29.68 8.10 -1.71
C ASP A 234 -28.95 9.44 -1.63
N LEU A 235 -28.47 9.82 -0.44
CA LEU A 235 -27.75 11.09 -0.26
C LEU A 235 -26.38 11.07 -0.95
N MET A 236 -25.61 9.99 -0.82
CA MET A 236 -24.27 9.91 -1.40
C MET A 236 -24.28 9.62 -2.91
N SER A 237 -25.31 8.97 -3.45
CA SER A 237 -25.45 8.68 -4.88
C SER A 237 -26.30 9.74 -5.58
N CYS A 238 -27.63 9.66 -5.43
CA CYS A 238 -28.59 10.56 -6.07
C CYS A 238 -28.39 12.01 -5.66
N GLY A 239 -28.19 12.31 -4.37
CA GLY A 239 -27.92 13.66 -3.89
C GLY A 239 -26.70 14.31 -4.56
N VAL A 240 -25.63 13.54 -4.75
CA VAL A 240 -24.44 13.98 -5.48
C VAL A 240 -24.74 14.12 -6.98
N ALA A 241 -25.46 13.17 -7.59
CA ALA A 241 -25.80 13.20 -9.00
C ALA A 241 -26.66 14.42 -9.38
N VAL A 242 -27.67 14.77 -8.58
CA VAL A 242 -28.58 15.91 -8.84
C VAL A 242 -28.04 17.26 -8.37
N SER A 243 -26.89 17.28 -7.67
CA SER A 243 -26.32 18.52 -7.17
C SER A 243 -25.81 19.45 -8.27
N LYS A 244 -25.52 18.93 -9.47
CA LYS A 244 -25.01 19.70 -10.61
C LYS A 244 -26.12 20.40 -11.40
N LYS A 245 -25.88 21.65 -11.82
CA LYS A 245 -26.82 22.37 -12.71
C LYS A 245 -26.72 21.92 -14.17
N ARG A 246 -25.54 21.43 -14.57
CA ARG A 246 -25.23 20.97 -15.92
C ARG A 246 -24.40 19.71 -15.86
N ARG A 247 -24.43 18.90 -16.92
CA ARG A 247 -23.56 17.73 -17.05
C ARG A 247 -22.12 18.17 -17.35
N TYR A 248 -21.16 17.56 -16.66
CA TYR A 248 -19.73 17.74 -16.92
C TYR A 248 -19.28 16.64 -17.88
N ASN A 249 -18.74 17.02 -19.05
CA ASN A 249 -18.40 16.09 -20.14
C ASN A 249 -16.88 15.94 -20.33
N LYS A 250 -16.11 16.02 -19.24
CA LYS A 250 -14.66 15.86 -19.29
C LYS A 250 -14.24 14.43 -18.95
N PHE A 251 -13.09 14.02 -19.47
CA PHE A 251 -12.43 12.80 -19.03
C PHE A 251 -11.71 13.06 -17.71
N ILE A 252 -11.95 12.21 -16.72
CA ILE A 252 -11.36 12.34 -15.39
C ILE A 252 -10.72 11.01 -15.03
N ARG A 253 -9.47 11.10 -14.58
CA ARG A 253 -8.82 9.99 -13.90
C ARG A 253 -9.17 10.07 -12.42
N TYR A 254 -10.08 9.23 -11.97
CA TYR A 254 -10.43 9.12 -10.57
C TYR A 254 -9.22 8.69 -9.74
N LYS A 255 -9.14 9.23 -8.52
CA LYS A 255 -8.05 9.01 -7.58
C LYS A 255 -8.54 8.18 -6.41
N TYR A 256 -7.62 7.36 -5.91
CA TYR A 256 -7.82 6.60 -4.69
C TYR A 256 -8.04 7.54 -3.48
N PRO A 257 -8.96 7.23 -2.55
CA PRO A 257 -9.24 8.07 -1.39
C PRO A 257 -8.00 8.28 -0.53
N GLN A 258 -7.55 9.54 -0.43
CA GLN A 258 -6.37 9.87 0.35
C GLN A 258 -6.60 9.64 1.84
N ARG A 259 -7.86 9.66 2.29
CA ARG A 259 -8.23 9.35 3.67
C ARG A 259 -7.74 7.96 4.10
N PHE A 260 -7.87 6.94 3.26
CA PHE A 260 -7.38 5.59 3.58
C PHE A 260 -5.85 5.56 3.69
N ALA A 261 -5.17 6.16 2.72
CA ALA A 261 -3.71 6.28 2.75
C ALA A 261 -3.22 7.05 3.98
N MET A 262 -3.90 8.14 4.34
CA MET A 262 -3.62 8.94 5.53
C MET A 262 -3.85 8.14 6.82
N LEU A 263 -4.96 7.41 6.93
CA LEU A 263 -5.27 6.59 8.09
C LEU A 263 -4.23 5.47 8.26
N ALA A 264 -3.82 4.83 7.17
CA ALA A 264 -2.76 3.82 7.18
C ALA A 264 -1.41 4.43 7.60
N ARG A 265 -0.97 5.51 6.95
CA ARG A 265 0.30 6.20 7.25
C ARG A 265 0.37 6.70 8.70
N THR A 266 -0.74 7.19 9.24
CA THR A 266 -0.79 7.72 10.61
C THR A 266 -1.07 6.65 11.66
N ARG A 267 -1.36 5.40 11.30
CA ARG A 267 -1.76 4.34 12.23
C ARG A 267 -0.74 4.14 13.36
N ALA A 268 0.54 3.98 13.02
CA ALA A 268 1.60 3.76 14.01
C ALA A 268 1.70 4.94 15.00
N ARG A 269 1.69 6.17 14.48
CA ARG A 269 1.71 7.38 15.31
C ARG A 269 0.47 7.52 16.18
N ARG A 270 -0.73 7.23 15.64
CA ARG A 270 -1.99 7.29 16.40
C ARG A 270 -2.03 6.26 17.52
N ASN A 271 -1.52 5.05 17.27
CA ASN A 271 -1.39 4.02 18.31
C ASN A 271 -0.45 4.49 19.43
N LEU A 272 0.74 4.99 19.08
CA LEU A 272 1.70 5.51 20.06
C LEU A 272 1.12 6.67 20.89
N VAL A 273 0.49 7.64 20.22
CA VAL A 273 -0.19 8.76 20.91
C VAL A 273 -1.31 8.25 21.82
N GLY A 274 -2.06 7.23 21.39
CA GLY A 274 -3.11 6.60 22.19
C GLY A 274 -2.55 5.91 23.44
N GLU A 275 -1.43 5.19 23.32
CA GLU A 275 -0.75 4.55 24.45
C GLU A 275 -0.24 5.58 25.46
N ILE A 276 0.45 6.62 24.99
CA ILE A 276 0.94 7.74 25.83
C ILE A 276 -0.25 8.44 26.52
N ALA A 277 -1.31 8.73 25.78
CA ALA A 277 -2.50 9.38 26.32
C ALA A 277 -3.19 8.54 27.39
N THR A 278 -3.20 7.20 27.25
CA THR A 278 -3.74 6.29 28.26
C THR A 278 -2.92 6.31 29.55
N LYS A 279 -1.57 6.36 29.46
CA LYS A 279 -0.70 6.50 30.64
C LYS A 279 -0.95 7.81 31.40
N ILE A 280 -1.08 8.91 30.67
CA ILE A 280 -1.40 10.23 31.24
C ILE A 280 -2.80 10.22 31.86
N SER A 281 -3.79 9.70 31.13
CA SER A 281 -5.18 9.55 31.55
C SER A 281 -5.30 8.85 32.91
N HIS A 282 -4.61 7.72 33.07
CA HIS A 282 -4.64 6.94 34.31
C HIS A 282 -4.01 7.68 35.51
N LYS A 283 -2.97 8.48 35.29
CA LYS A 283 -2.27 9.21 36.37
C LYS A 283 -2.96 10.53 36.73
N CYS A 284 -3.55 11.21 35.75
CA CYS A 284 -4.19 12.51 35.94
C CYS A 284 -5.72 12.42 36.11
N HIS A 285 -6.32 11.23 36.03
CA HIS A 285 -7.76 11.00 36.12
C HIS A 285 -8.58 11.82 35.10
N VAL A 286 -8.06 11.91 33.87
CA VAL A 286 -8.71 12.63 32.76
C VAL A 286 -9.00 11.70 31.60
N SER A 287 -9.93 12.07 30.71
CA SER A 287 -10.17 11.27 29.51
C SER A 287 -8.92 11.18 28.62
N SER A 288 -8.71 10.04 27.96
CA SER A 288 -7.59 9.88 27.00
C SER A 288 -7.64 10.90 25.86
N LYS A 289 -8.85 11.39 25.51
CA LYS A 289 -9.00 12.48 24.54
C LYS A 289 -8.41 13.78 25.06
N LEU A 290 -8.75 14.18 26.29
CA LEU A 290 -8.20 15.39 26.92
C LEU A 290 -6.69 15.28 27.12
N ALA A 291 -6.20 14.11 27.54
CA ALA A 291 -4.77 13.84 27.65
C ALA A 291 -4.05 14.02 26.30
N ALA A 292 -4.63 13.50 25.22
CA ALA A 292 -4.04 13.63 23.89
C ALA A 292 -4.05 15.06 23.33
N THR A 293 -5.12 15.84 23.58
CA THR A 293 -5.28 17.18 23.00
C THR A 293 -4.59 18.27 23.82
N GLU A 294 -4.62 18.19 25.15
CA GLU A 294 -4.12 19.26 26.03
C GLU A 294 -2.78 18.90 26.67
N PHE A 295 -2.65 17.70 27.24
CA PHE A 295 -1.48 17.33 28.02
C PHE A 295 -0.27 17.01 27.14
N ILE A 296 -0.45 16.27 26.05
CA ILE A 296 0.67 15.90 25.17
C ILE A 296 1.38 17.14 24.59
N PRO A 297 0.69 18.17 24.04
CA PRO A 297 1.36 19.38 23.59
C PRO A 297 2.09 20.14 24.70
N LEU A 298 1.51 20.21 25.90
CA LEU A 298 2.15 20.81 27.07
C LEU A 298 3.42 20.06 27.47
N LEU A 299 3.34 18.74 27.59
CA LEU A 299 4.48 17.87 27.91
C LEU A 299 5.59 18.01 26.87
N LYS A 300 5.26 18.15 25.58
CA LYS A 300 6.26 18.36 24.53
C LYS A 300 7.11 19.62 24.77
N ASN A 301 6.53 20.68 25.35
CA ASN A 301 7.29 21.87 25.72
C ASN A 301 8.12 21.67 26.99
N LEU A 302 7.58 20.95 27.98
CA LEU A 302 8.29 20.64 29.24
C LEU A 302 9.48 19.67 29.04
N PHE A 303 9.40 18.80 28.04
CA PHE A 303 10.45 17.83 27.70
C PHE A 303 11.70 18.45 27.07
N ARG A 304 11.73 19.77 26.85
CA ARG A 304 12.95 20.50 26.46
C ARG A 304 14.00 20.51 27.58
N ASP A 305 13.55 20.51 28.83
CA ASP A 305 14.42 20.41 30.00
C ASP A 305 14.61 18.94 30.38
N VAL A 306 15.84 18.44 30.29
CA VAL A 306 16.17 17.02 30.50
C VAL A 306 15.86 16.56 31.94
N GLY A 307 16.03 17.43 32.94
CA GLY A 307 15.74 17.08 34.34
C GLY A 307 14.24 16.87 34.56
N LYS A 308 13.44 17.86 34.15
CA LYS A 308 11.98 17.79 34.23
C LYS A 308 11.41 16.66 33.36
N ALA A 309 11.97 16.44 32.18
CA ALA A 309 11.57 15.33 31.31
C ALA A 309 11.73 13.98 32.01
N ALA A 310 12.82 13.77 32.75
CA ALA A 310 13.08 12.52 33.46
C ALA A 310 12.12 12.31 34.64
N GLU A 311 11.83 13.36 35.41
CA GLU A 311 10.85 13.31 36.49
C GLU A 311 9.43 12.98 35.99
N LEU A 312 9.01 13.65 34.92
CA LEU A 312 7.71 13.41 34.28
C LEU A 312 7.64 12.02 33.66
N SER A 313 8.72 11.56 33.02
CA SER A 313 8.80 10.20 32.45
C SER A 313 8.67 9.13 33.52
N SER A 314 9.31 9.33 34.68
CA SER A 314 9.18 8.45 35.84
C SER A 314 7.76 8.46 36.40
N TYR A 315 7.15 9.64 36.54
CA TYR A 315 5.79 9.78 37.07
C TYR A 315 4.73 9.09 36.19
N PHE A 316 4.80 9.30 34.87
CA PHE A 316 3.84 8.72 33.92
C PHE A 316 4.16 7.29 33.48
N GLY A 317 5.33 6.76 33.83
CA GLY A 317 5.76 5.42 33.40
C GLY A 317 6.04 5.35 31.90
N PHE A 318 6.67 6.39 31.35
CA PHE A 318 7.05 6.43 29.94
C PHE A 318 8.26 5.53 29.66
N ASN A 319 8.14 4.69 28.64
CA ASN A 319 9.25 3.89 28.14
C ASN A 319 10.11 4.74 27.18
N GLN A 320 11.24 4.20 26.73
CA GLN A 320 12.13 4.94 25.82
C GLN A 320 11.42 5.42 24.54
N LYS A 321 10.54 4.61 23.94
CA LYS A 321 9.80 4.96 22.71
C LYS A 321 8.82 6.13 22.94
N ASP A 322 8.20 6.18 24.11
CA ASP A 322 7.32 7.29 24.51
C ASP A 322 8.13 8.59 24.64
N ILE A 323 9.32 8.51 25.22
CA ILE A 323 10.21 9.67 25.40
C ILE A 323 10.73 10.16 24.04
N GLU A 324 11.08 9.25 23.14
CA GLU A 324 11.49 9.55 21.76
C GLU A 324 10.43 10.34 20.99
N PHE A 325 9.13 10.13 21.29
CA PHE A 325 8.05 10.91 20.70
C PHE A 325 8.09 12.39 21.10
N PHE A 326 8.49 12.70 22.34
CA PHE A 326 8.57 14.06 22.84
C PHE A 326 9.90 14.74 22.50
N GLN A 327 11.01 14.02 22.69
CA GLN A 327 12.36 14.54 22.45
C GLN A 327 13.31 13.43 21.94
N PRO A 328 13.50 13.29 20.62
CA PRO A 328 14.26 12.18 20.04
C PRO A 328 15.76 12.24 20.35
N ASP A 329 16.36 13.43 20.39
CA ASP A 329 17.82 13.59 20.49
C ASP A 329 18.39 13.15 21.85
N THR A 330 17.65 13.40 22.93
CA THR A 330 18.09 13.13 24.31
C THR A 330 17.31 12.01 24.98
N ALA A 331 16.48 11.27 24.24
CA ALA A 331 15.56 10.27 24.80
C ALA A 331 16.27 9.20 25.65
N LYS A 332 17.41 8.67 25.17
CA LYS A 332 18.20 7.67 25.93
C LYS A 332 18.66 8.22 27.27
N LYS A 333 19.18 9.45 27.29
CA LYS A 333 19.66 10.11 28.51
C LYS A 333 18.51 10.35 29.49
N ILE A 334 17.38 10.84 29.00
CA ILE A 334 16.17 11.07 29.82
C ILE A 334 15.67 9.75 30.39
N HIS A 335 15.64 8.68 29.59
CA HIS A 335 15.18 7.36 30.03
C HIS A 335 16.07 6.80 31.16
N THR A 336 17.39 6.85 31.01
CA THR A 336 18.31 6.38 32.06
C THR A 336 18.15 7.16 33.37
N ILE A 337 17.95 8.48 33.31
CA ILE A 337 17.71 9.29 34.51
C ILE A 337 16.35 8.96 35.12
N SER A 338 15.32 8.78 34.30
CA SER A 338 13.98 8.38 34.73
C SER A 338 13.96 7.02 35.44
N GLU A 339 14.73 6.05 34.98
CA GLU A 339 14.86 4.74 35.65
C GLU A 339 15.49 4.87 37.04
N LYS A 340 16.55 5.68 37.17
CA LYS A 340 17.18 5.95 38.47
C LYS A 340 16.20 6.58 39.46
N ILE A 341 15.45 7.60 39.02
CA ILE A 341 14.41 8.26 39.84
C ILE A 341 13.33 7.25 40.25
N SER A 342 12.95 6.35 39.36
CA SER A 342 11.92 5.34 39.64
C SER A 342 12.41 4.29 40.65
N ALA A 343 13.69 3.91 40.57
CA ALA A 343 14.33 3.00 41.53
C ALA A 343 14.43 3.63 42.93
N GLU A 344 14.81 4.90 43.03
CA GLU A 344 14.86 5.64 44.30
C GLU A 344 13.48 5.80 44.97
N ARG A 345 12.41 5.87 44.18
CA ARG A 345 11.03 5.92 44.68
C ARG A 345 10.51 4.58 45.19
N THR A 346 11.06 3.46 44.71
CA THR A 346 10.63 2.10 45.09
C THR A 346 11.44 1.51 46.25
N THR A 347 12.63 2.05 46.55
CA THR A 347 13.34 1.73 47.79
C THR A 347 12.58 2.32 48.99
N PRO A 348 12.11 1.50 49.95
CA PRO A 348 11.49 2.02 51.15
C PRO A 348 12.50 2.89 51.90
N LYS A 349 12.14 4.14 52.18
CA LYS A 349 12.91 4.95 53.12
C LYS A 349 12.90 4.21 54.45
N THR A 350 14.04 3.65 54.84
CA THR A 350 14.29 3.24 56.22
C THR A 350 14.13 4.48 57.08
N HIS A 351 12.93 4.67 57.65
CA HIS A 351 12.78 5.56 58.78
C HIS A 351 13.64 4.96 59.89
N GLN A 352 14.82 5.55 60.11
CA GLN A 352 15.52 5.40 61.38
C GLN A 352 14.61 5.99 62.45
N THR A 353 13.81 5.14 63.09
CA THR A 353 13.22 5.44 64.38
C THR A 353 14.38 5.52 65.36
N SER A 354 14.90 6.72 65.59
CA SER A 354 15.78 6.95 66.73
C SER A 354 14.91 6.91 67.99
N LEU A 355 14.91 5.75 68.66
CA LEU A 355 14.55 5.66 70.06
C LEU A 355 15.59 6.44 70.87
N PHE A 356 15.22 7.63 71.34
CA PHE A 356 15.73 8.26 72.56
C PHE A 356 14.64 9.08 73.21
#